data_AF-A0A3A4AQ77-F1
#
_entry.id   AF-A0A3A4AQ77-F1
#
_cell.length_a   1.000
_cell.length_b   1.000
_cell.length_c   1.000
_cell.angle_alpha   90.00
_cell.angle_beta   90.00
_cell.angle_gamma   90.00
#
_symmetry.space_group_name_H-M   'P 1'
#
loop_
_entity.id
_entity.type
_entity.pdbx_description
1 polymer ?
#
loop_
_entity_poly.entity_id
_entity_poly.type
_entity_poly.pdbx_seq_one_letter_code
_entity_poly.pdbx_strand_id
1 'polypeptide(L)'
;MELGDARTLAIALRDLLDQAQTTLRAAAGSSPLLSRIRGHLDRDVKDVVCVTERFPSWEHANLQLGVEDYLRSYGGAGDWFGVSGHGREHDELVNMLMSLERGFEQYEAGAVDYATVAVGPDETMEAVHLGLVLTSSPGGAPIILGLRGMPEHGLPECRIDVLAASRADATAARDEVTRRMREHDVFRGKILTFGSSEHRGNELLSFMPRPELRADEIVLPPGVLDTIERHVIEVGAMADRLRAHGQHLKRGLLLHGPPGTGKTHTVRYLMGRTPGSTVIVITGPAMQWISQAAALARRLQPAIVVIEDVDLIAMDREYTPGGNPLLFSLLDAMDGVGADCDVTFVLTTNRADALERALSYRPGRVDLAVEVPKPDAEGREALIRLYGRGLRLPPDLAEVVARTEGMTASFFKELLRRTVLTALRERESVDALTGAHLTTALDEMLGEREALTRSLLGGGEYGDAGPDPFDDFAEAPPFAPGPDLDLRARYE
;
A
#
# COMPACT_ATOMS: atom_id res chain seq x y z
N MET A 1 60.18 -18.94 -25.07
CA MET A 1 59.00 -19.72 -25.45
C MET A 1 58.38 -18.96 -26.61
N GLU A 2 58.46 -19.48 -27.83
CA GLU A 2 57.84 -18.83 -28.97
C GLU A 2 56.32 -18.82 -28.80
N LEU A 3 55.61 -17.84 -29.38
CA LEU A 3 54.15 -17.71 -29.28
C LEU A 3 53.40 -18.99 -29.69
N GLY A 4 53.98 -19.80 -30.58
CA GLY A 4 53.47 -21.13 -30.96
C GLY A 4 53.52 -22.16 -29.82
N ASP A 5 54.60 -22.17 -29.04
CA ASP A 5 54.76 -23.07 -27.89
C ASP A 5 53.83 -22.69 -26.74
N ALA A 6 53.66 -21.38 -26.51
CA ALA A 6 52.73 -20.87 -25.50
C ALA A 6 51.28 -21.26 -25.81
N ARG A 7 50.87 -21.14 -27.08
CA ARG A 7 49.53 -21.53 -27.53
C ARG A 7 49.31 -23.04 -27.46
N THR A 8 50.32 -23.82 -27.82
CA THR A 8 50.27 -25.29 -27.76
C THR A 8 50.19 -25.77 -26.32
N LEU A 9 50.96 -25.16 -25.41
CA LEU A 9 50.91 -25.42 -23.98
C LEU A 9 49.53 -25.04 -23.40
N ALA A 10 48.96 -23.91 -23.79
CA ALA A 10 47.64 -23.48 -23.33
C ALA A 10 46.52 -24.44 -23.80
N ILE A 11 46.58 -24.91 -25.05
CA ILE A 11 45.65 -25.91 -25.57
C ILE A 11 45.80 -27.23 -24.81
N ALA A 12 47.04 -27.71 -24.61
CA ALA A 12 47.29 -28.95 -23.88
C ALA A 12 46.85 -28.87 -22.41
N LEU A 13 47.03 -27.72 -21.75
CA LEU A 13 46.54 -27.47 -20.38
C LEU A 13 45.02 -27.47 -20.33
N ARG A 14 44.35 -26.82 -21.28
CA ARG A 14 42.89 -26.84 -21.37
C ARG A 14 42.37 -28.26 -21.60
N ASP A 15 42.95 -28.99 -22.56
CA ASP A 15 42.52 -30.35 -22.89
C ASP A 15 42.78 -31.33 -21.71
N LEU A 16 43.88 -31.14 -20.97
CA LEU A 16 44.16 -31.88 -19.72
C LEU A 16 43.13 -31.55 -18.64
N LEU A 17 42.81 -30.27 -18.44
CA LEU A 17 41.79 -29.85 -17.47
C LEU A 17 40.41 -30.37 -17.84
N ASP A 18 40.04 -30.36 -19.12
CA ASP A 18 38.78 -30.93 -19.62
C ASP A 18 38.73 -32.45 -19.40
N GLN A 19 39.82 -33.18 -19.66
CA GLN A 19 39.91 -34.62 -19.38
C GLN A 19 39.88 -34.93 -17.88
N ALA A 20 40.57 -34.15 -17.06
CA ALA A 20 40.55 -34.28 -15.61
C ALA A 20 39.15 -34.04 -15.06
N GLN A 21 38.46 -32.98 -15.52
CA GLN A 21 37.06 -32.72 -15.17
C GLN A 21 36.13 -33.83 -15.63
N THR A 22 36.31 -34.36 -16.84
CA THR A 22 35.50 -35.48 -17.35
C THR A 22 35.67 -36.73 -16.51
N THR A 23 36.91 -37.03 -16.09
CA THR A 23 37.23 -38.18 -15.24
C THR A 23 36.67 -38.00 -13.82
N LEU A 24 36.79 -36.79 -13.26
CA LEU A 24 36.20 -36.44 -11.96
C LEU A 24 34.68 -36.53 -12.00
N ARG A 25 34.03 -36.05 -13.06
CA ARG A 25 32.57 -36.18 -13.28
C ARG A 25 32.12 -37.63 -13.47
N ALA A 26 32.95 -38.50 -14.03
CA ALA A 26 32.63 -39.92 -14.15
C ALA A 26 32.76 -40.66 -12.80
N ALA A 27 33.61 -40.16 -11.90
CA ALA A 27 33.84 -40.70 -10.57
C ALA A 27 32.86 -40.16 -9.52
N ALA A 28 32.49 -38.88 -9.61
CA ALA A 28 31.42 -38.27 -8.85
C ALA A 28 30.09 -38.70 -9.49
N GLY A 29 29.33 -39.59 -8.84
CA GLY A 29 28.01 -39.99 -9.33
C GLY A 29 27.11 -38.79 -9.65
N SER A 30 26.04 -39.00 -10.43
CA SER A 30 25.09 -37.92 -10.75
C SER A 30 24.52 -37.31 -9.47
N SER A 31 24.66 -35.98 -9.29
CA SER A 31 24.11 -35.24 -8.15
C SER A 31 22.67 -35.70 -7.86
N PRO A 32 22.32 -36.03 -6.59
CA PRO A 32 20.97 -36.48 -6.24
C PRO A 32 19.87 -35.52 -6.71
N LEU A 33 20.16 -34.22 -6.73
CA LEU A 33 19.29 -33.17 -7.25
C LEU A 33 19.06 -33.33 -8.76
N LEU A 34 20.14 -33.49 -9.54
CA LEU A 34 20.04 -33.72 -10.98
C LEU A 34 19.34 -35.04 -11.30
N SER A 35 19.62 -36.12 -10.57
CA SER A 35 18.94 -37.40 -10.75
C SER A 35 17.43 -37.27 -10.53
N ARG A 36 17.03 -36.54 -9.49
CA ARG A 36 15.61 -36.28 -9.19
C ARG A 36 14.93 -35.47 -10.29
N ILE A 37 15.60 -34.44 -10.79
CA ILE A 37 15.10 -33.56 -11.87
C ILE A 37 14.99 -34.32 -13.20
N ARG A 38 16.07 -34.99 -13.61
CA ARG A 38 16.12 -35.77 -14.86
C ARG A 38 15.14 -36.93 -14.85
N GLY A 39 15.02 -37.61 -13.71
CA GLY A 39 14.05 -38.71 -13.54
C GLY A 39 12.60 -38.28 -13.68
N HIS A 40 12.28 -37.02 -13.34
CA HIS A 40 10.93 -36.47 -13.50
C HIS A 40 10.67 -35.95 -14.91
N LEU A 41 11.61 -35.17 -15.46
CA LEU A 41 11.44 -34.53 -16.77
C LEU A 41 11.71 -35.47 -17.96
N ASP A 42 12.32 -36.63 -17.71
CA ASP A 42 12.82 -37.58 -18.72
C ASP A 42 13.73 -36.91 -19.76
N ARG A 43 14.51 -35.91 -19.33
CA ARG A 43 15.41 -35.10 -20.17
C ARG A 43 16.62 -34.60 -19.40
N ASP A 44 17.71 -34.34 -20.11
CA ASP A 44 18.85 -33.60 -19.58
C ASP A 44 18.47 -32.13 -19.31
N VAL A 45 19.01 -31.54 -18.25
CA VAL A 45 18.68 -30.15 -17.87
C VAL A 45 19.08 -29.15 -18.96
N LYS A 46 20.11 -29.43 -19.76
CA LYS A 46 20.50 -28.56 -20.88
C LYS A 46 19.44 -28.45 -21.98
N ASP A 47 18.52 -29.42 -22.04
CA ASP A 47 17.48 -29.55 -23.06
C ASP A 47 16.10 -29.13 -22.54
N VAL A 48 16.02 -28.59 -21.32
CA VAL A 48 14.78 -28.06 -20.74
C VAL A 48 14.67 -26.56 -21.00
N VAL A 49 13.44 -26.08 -21.11
CA VAL A 49 13.15 -24.65 -21.16
C VAL A 49 12.77 -24.16 -19.77
N CYS A 50 13.15 -22.94 -19.43
CA CYS A 50 12.70 -22.24 -18.23
C CYS A 50 11.88 -21.02 -18.62
N VAL A 51 10.64 -20.95 -18.13
CA VAL A 51 9.81 -19.75 -18.21
C VAL A 51 9.75 -19.11 -16.82
N THR A 52 10.23 -17.88 -16.72
CA THR A 52 10.25 -17.13 -15.47
C THR A 52 9.25 -15.99 -15.53
N GLU A 53 8.44 -15.84 -14.47
CA GLU A 53 7.62 -14.64 -14.24
C GLU A 53 8.01 -14.00 -12.91
N ARG A 54 8.15 -12.68 -12.91
CA ARG A 54 8.52 -11.85 -11.76
C ARG A 54 7.33 -11.02 -11.31
N PHE A 55 7.17 -10.91 -10.00
CA PHE A 55 6.16 -10.10 -9.35
C PHE A 55 6.82 -9.21 -8.29
N PRO A 56 6.25 -8.05 -7.96
CA PRO A 56 6.78 -7.28 -6.85
C PRO A 56 6.65 -8.08 -5.54
N SER A 57 7.56 -7.87 -4.59
CA SER A 57 7.71 -8.69 -3.38
C SER A 57 6.40 -8.88 -2.59
N TRP A 58 5.56 -7.85 -2.56
CA TRP A 58 4.25 -7.88 -1.89
C TRP A 58 3.27 -8.94 -2.42
N GLU A 59 3.50 -9.55 -3.58
CA GLU A 59 2.64 -10.60 -4.16
C GLU A 59 3.08 -11.99 -3.71
N HIS A 60 4.10 -12.11 -2.85
CA HIS A 60 4.67 -13.41 -2.45
C HIS A 60 3.62 -14.31 -1.78
N ALA A 61 2.77 -13.77 -0.91
CA ALA A 61 1.64 -14.51 -0.33
C ALA A 61 0.67 -15.02 -1.40
N ASN A 62 0.30 -14.15 -2.35
CA ASN A 62 -0.59 -14.52 -3.45
C ASN A 62 0.04 -15.61 -4.33
N LEU A 63 1.33 -15.48 -4.64
CA LEU A 63 2.07 -16.46 -5.44
C LEU A 63 2.11 -17.82 -4.74
N GLN A 64 2.39 -17.84 -3.44
CA GLN A 64 2.35 -19.07 -2.64
C GLN A 64 0.98 -19.75 -2.72
N LEU A 65 -0.10 -19.02 -2.46
CA LEU A 65 -1.46 -19.57 -2.51
C LEU A 65 -1.85 -20.06 -3.91
N GLY A 66 -1.47 -19.33 -4.95
CA GLY A 66 -1.69 -19.72 -6.34
C GLY A 66 -0.96 -21.02 -6.70
N VAL A 67 0.28 -21.17 -6.25
CA VAL A 67 1.07 -22.40 -6.45
C VAL A 67 0.50 -23.56 -5.64
N GLU A 68 0.12 -23.35 -4.38
CA GLU A 68 -0.49 -24.42 -3.58
C GLU A 68 -1.81 -24.93 -4.18
N ASP A 69 -2.64 -24.02 -4.68
CA ASP A 69 -3.87 -24.38 -5.38
C ASP A 69 -3.60 -25.13 -6.69
N TYR A 70 -2.59 -24.69 -7.45
CA TYR A 70 -2.10 -25.40 -8.63
C TYR A 70 -1.68 -26.84 -8.28
N LEU A 71 -0.82 -27.01 -7.27
CA LEU A 71 -0.29 -28.31 -6.87
C LEU A 71 -1.39 -29.26 -6.37
N ARG A 72 -2.43 -28.74 -5.72
CA ARG A 72 -3.61 -29.55 -5.35
C ARG A 72 -4.33 -30.13 -6.57
N SER A 73 -4.26 -29.46 -7.72
CA SER A 73 -4.93 -29.90 -8.95
C SER A 73 -4.06 -30.77 -9.86
N TYR A 74 -2.74 -30.52 -9.88
CA TYR A 74 -1.82 -31.16 -10.83
C TYR A 74 -0.75 -32.04 -10.17
N GLY A 75 -0.83 -32.22 -8.84
CA GLY A 75 0.07 -33.08 -8.06
C GLY A 75 1.29 -32.35 -7.49
N GLY A 76 1.96 -32.99 -6.52
CA GLY A 76 3.15 -32.45 -5.86
C GLY A 76 2.88 -31.56 -4.65
N ALA A 77 1.63 -31.47 -4.19
CA ALA A 77 1.27 -30.71 -2.99
C ALA A 77 2.03 -31.25 -1.76
N GLY A 78 2.85 -30.40 -1.15
CA GLY A 78 3.62 -30.73 0.05
C GLY A 78 5.00 -31.36 -0.21
N ASP A 79 5.33 -31.72 -1.46
CA ASP A 79 6.57 -32.43 -1.81
C ASP A 79 7.71 -31.49 -2.23
N TRP A 80 7.84 -30.36 -1.53
CA TRP A 80 8.87 -29.37 -1.78
C TRP A 80 10.27 -29.88 -1.39
N PHE A 81 11.28 -29.46 -2.15
CA PHE A 81 12.70 -29.66 -1.82
C PHE A 81 13.50 -28.40 -2.15
N GLY A 82 14.50 -28.09 -1.34
CA GLY A 82 15.34 -26.93 -1.56
C GLY A 82 16.63 -27.24 -2.31
N VAL A 83 17.40 -26.19 -2.53
CA VAL A 83 18.77 -26.26 -3.06
C VAL A 83 19.69 -25.66 -2.00
N SER A 84 20.67 -26.42 -1.52
CA SER A 84 21.72 -25.94 -0.62
C SER A 84 22.99 -25.63 -1.42
N GLY A 85 23.76 -24.63 -1.01
CA GLY A 85 25.00 -24.26 -1.70
C GLY A 85 25.36 -22.79 -1.54
N HIS A 86 26.64 -22.46 -1.72
CA HIS A 86 27.13 -21.09 -1.54
C HIS A 86 26.72 -20.22 -2.75
N GLY A 87 26.15 -19.04 -2.50
CA GLY A 87 25.69 -18.12 -3.57
C GLY A 87 24.31 -18.40 -4.15
N ARG A 88 23.59 -19.42 -3.65
CA ARG A 88 22.25 -19.82 -4.13
C ARG A 88 21.18 -18.72 -4.11
N GLU A 89 21.37 -17.72 -3.25
CA GLU A 89 20.47 -16.57 -3.10
C GLU A 89 20.60 -15.58 -4.28
N HIS A 90 21.73 -15.58 -4.97
CA HIS A 90 22.02 -14.69 -6.09
C HIS A 90 21.90 -15.37 -7.46
N ASP A 91 22.10 -16.68 -7.54
CA ASP A 91 22.14 -17.40 -8.80
C ASP A 91 20.75 -17.76 -9.35
N GLU A 92 20.54 -17.65 -10.66
CA GLU A 92 19.32 -18.15 -11.29
C GLU A 92 19.23 -19.68 -11.23
N LEU A 93 17.99 -20.21 -11.27
CA LEU A 93 17.76 -21.64 -11.06
C LEU A 93 18.41 -22.46 -12.18
N VAL A 94 18.27 -21.99 -13.42
CA VAL A 94 18.94 -22.60 -14.56
C VAL A 94 20.46 -22.57 -14.39
N ASN A 95 21.04 -21.48 -13.89
CA ASN A 95 22.49 -21.39 -13.67
C ASN A 95 22.97 -22.36 -12.58
N MET A 96 22.22 -22.50 -11.49
CA MET A 96 22.51 -23.48 -10.44
C MET A 96 22.49 -24.90 -11.01
N LEU A 97 21.47 -25.25 -11.79
CA LEU A 97 21.36 -26.59 -12.39
C LEU A 97 22.42 -26.83 -13.48
N MET A 98 22.77 -25.79 -14.27
CA MET A 98 23.85 -25.86 -15.26
C MET A 98 25.22 -26.01 -14.61
N SER A 99 25.44 -25.39 -13.45
CA SER A 99 26.67 -25.57 -12.66
C SER A 99 26.84 -27.03 -12.25
N LEU A 100 25.74 -27.67 -11.80
CA LEU A 100 25.72 -29.08 -11.46
C LEU A 100 25.93 -30.00 -12.67
N GLU A 101 25.32 -29.69 -13.81
CA GLU A 101 25.55 -30.43 -15.08
C GLU A 101 27.02 -30.36 -15.51
N ARG A 102 27.70 -29.25 -15.20
CA ARG A 102 29.13 -29.08 -15.41
C ARG A 102 29.98 -29.67 -14.29
N GLY A 103 29.41 -30.45 -13.37
CA GLY A 103 30.14 -31.15 -12.33
C GLY A 103 30.79 -30.22 -11.30
N PHE A 104 30.31 -28.99 -11.16
CA PHE A 104 30.70 -28.14 -10.05
C PHE A 104 29.83 -28.52 -8.83
N GLU A 105 30.46 -29.03 -7.78
CA GLU A 105 29.81 -29.44 -6.51
C GLU A 105 29.43 -28.23 -5.63
N GLN A 106 28.94 -27.15 -6.23
CA GLN A 106 28.56 -25.94 -5.50
C GLN A 106 27.15 -26.05 -4.90
N TYR A 107 26.30 -26.92 -5.47
CA TYR A 107 24.89 -27.02 -5.13
C TYR A 107 24.46 -28.47 -4.87
N GLU A 108 23.53 -28.68 -3.92
CA GLU A 108 23.00 -29.99 -3.58
C GLU A 108 21.50 -29.91 -3.26
N ALA A 109 20.81 -31.06 -3.22
CA ALA A 109 19.43 -31.10 -2.74
C ALA A 109 19.42 -30.82 -1.23
N GLY A 110 18.59 -29.88 -0.80
CA GLY A 110 18.55 -29.42 0.59
C GLY A 110 17.13 -29.26 1.14
N ALA A 111 17.06 -28.72 2.34
CA ALA A 111 15.81 -28.29 2.95
C ALA A 111 15.27 -27.04 2.24
N VAL A 112 13.94 -26.91 2.24
CA VAL A 112 13.23 -25.75 1.70
C VAL A 112 13.41 -24.58 2.66
N ASP A 113 13.69 -23.39 2.13
CA ASP A 113 13.67 -22.17 2.93
C ASP A 113 12.26 -21.57 2.93
N TYR A 114 11.86 -21.01 4.06
CA TYR A 114 10.57 -20.35 4.23
C TYR A 114 10.77 -18.91 4.68
N ALA A 115 9.83 -18.04 4.30
CA ALA A 115 9.71 -16.68 4.78
C ALA A 115 8.33 -16.47 5.40
N THR A 116 8.26 -15.57 6.39
CA THR A 116 6.99 -15.09 6.91
C THR A 116 6.51 -13.92 6.07
N VAL A 117 5.29 -14.01 5.54
CA VAL A 117 4.66 -12.97 4.72
C VAL A 117 3.34 -12.53 5.34
N ALA A 118 3.00 -11.25 5.21
CA ALA A 118 1.76 -10.70 5.76
C ALA A 118 0.56 -11.03 4.85
N VAL A 119 -0.56 -11.41 5.47
CA VAL A 119 -1.86 -11.67 4.80
C VAL A 119 -3.01 -10.85 5.42
N GLY A 120 -2.71 -10.08 6.47
CA GLY A 120 -3.62 -9.17 7.14
C GLY A 120 -2.86 -8.22 8.07
N PRO A 121 -3.57 -7.36 8.81
CA PRO A 121 -2.95 -6.40 9.73
C PRO A 121 -2.17 -7.09 10.85
N ASP A 122 -2.73 -8.18 11.39
CA ASP A 122 -2.13 -8.97 12.47
C ASP A 122 -2.00 -10.47 12.08
N GLU A 123 -2.10 -10.75 10.77
CA GLU A 123 -2.11 -12.11 10.22
C GLU A 123 -0.92 -12.32 9.28
N THR A 124 -0.20 -13.43 9.48
CA THR A 124 0.90 -13.84 8.63
C THR A 124 0.75 -15.30 8.20
N MET A 125 1.47 -15.68 7.15
CA MET A 125 1.62 -17.07 6.75
C MET A 125 3.08 -17.39 6.44
N GLU A 126 3.42 -18.68 6.49
CA GLU A 126 4.68 -19.18 5.95
C GLU A 126 4.55 -19.35 4.44
N ALA A 127 5.51 -18.83 3.69
CA ALA A 127 5.61 -18.97 2.24
C ALA A 127 6.98 -19.53 1.89
N VAL A 128 7.05 -20.34 0.84
CA VAL A 128 8.33 -20.86 0.34
C VAL A 128 9.20 -19.67 -0.07
N HIS A 129 10.41 -19.57 0.45
CA HIS A 129 11.36 -18.55 0.05
C HIS A 129 12.29 -19.06 -1.06
N LEU A 130 12.71 -20.31 -0.98
CA LEU A 130 13.46 -20.99 -2.04
C LEU A 130 13.11 -22.46 -2.01
N GLY A 131 12.40 -22.91 -3.04
CA GLY A 131 11.97 -24.30 -3.14
C GLY A 131 11.64 -24.71 -4.57
N LEU A 132 11.76 -26.00 -4.81
CA LEU A 132 11.41 -26.69 -6.03
C LEU A 132 10.36 -27.76 -5.73
N VAL A 133 9.46 -27.99 -6.67
CA VAL A 133 8.45 -29.05 -6.59
C VAL A 133 8.25 -29.69 -7.95
N LEU A 134 8.18 -31.02 -7.95
CA LEU A 134 7.89 -31.82 -9.15
C LEU A 134 6.37 -31.90 -9.32
N THR A 135 5.87 -31.55 -10.50
CA THR A 135 4.42 -31.57 -10.77
C THR A 135 4.16 -31.79 -12.27
N SER A 136 2.92 -31.64 -12.71
CA SER A 136 2.51 -31.77 -14.11
C SER A 136 1.99 -30.45 -14.65
N SER A 137 2.14 -30.21 -15.95
CA SER A 137 1.46 -29.12 -16.67
C SER A 137 -0.05 -29.37 -16.71
N PRO A 138 -0.88 -28.37 -17.05
CA PRO A 138 -2.30 -28.60 -17.31
C PRO A 138 -2.57 -29.62 -18.42
N GLY A 139 -1.60 -29.82 -19.34
CA GLY A 139 -1.63 -30.84 -20.38
C GLY A 139 -1.13 -32.23 -19.93
N GLY A 140 -0.71 -32.38 -18.67
CA GLY A 140 -0.20 -33.63 -18.09
C GLY A 140 1.28 -33.91 -18.32
N ALA A 141 2.02 -33.00 -18.95
CA ALA A 141 3.47 -33.18 -19.14
C ALA A 141 4.22 -32.94 -17.83
N PRO A 142 5.33 -33.67 -17.55
CA PRO A 142 6.11 -33.42 -16.34
C PRO A 142 6.78 -32.05 -16.39
N ILE A 143 6.65 -31.28 -15.30
CA ILE A 143 7.29 -29.98 -15.12
C ILE A 143 7.88 -29.86 -13.71
N ILE A 144 8.70 -28.83 -13.51
CA ILE A 144 9.18 -28.42 -12.19
C ILE A 144 8.80 -26.97 -11.98
N LEU A 145 8.19 -26.68 -10.83
CA LEU A 145 7.98 -25.31 -10.38
C LEU A 145 9.05 -24.97 -9.36
N GLY A 146 9.72 -23.85 -9.57
CA GLY A 146 10.59 -23.22 -8.59
C GLY A 146 9.95 -21.92 -8.11
N LEU A 147 9.88 -21.75 -6.79
CA LEU A 147 9.42 -20.52 -6.18
C LEU A 147 10.59 -19.82 -5.51
N ARG A 148 10.68 -18.52 -5.74
CA ARG A 148 11.58 -17.64 -5.01
C ARG A 148 10.87 -16.44 -4.42
N GLY A 149 11.07 -16.25 -3.13
CA GLY A 149 10.69 -15.05 -2.39
C GLY A 149 11.66 -13.90 -2.63
N MET A 150 11.48 -12.84 -1.84
CA MET A 150 12.28 -11.63 -1.89
C MET A 150 13.76 -11.92 -1.59
N PRO A 151 14.71 -11.63 -2.50
CA PRO A 151 16.12 -11.86 -2.22
C PRO A 151 16.63 -10.96 -1.10
N GLU A 152 17.63 -11.40 -0.33
CA GLU A 152 18.27 -10.57 0.71
C GLU A 152 18.92 -9.31 0.15
N HIS A 153 19.38 -9.38 -1.11
CA HIS A 153 20.03 -8.30 -1.83
C HIS A 153 19.48 -8.23 -3.26
N GLY A 154 19.08 -7.04 -3.71
CA GLY A 154 18.61 -6.82 -5.09
C GLY A 154 17.28 -6.08 -5.15
N LEU A 155 16.56 -6.26 -6.26
CA LEU A 155 15.22 -5.70 -6.40
C LEU A 155 14.23 -6.49 -5.52
N PRO A 156 13.28 -5.81 -4.86
CA PRO A 156 12.29 -6.46 -4.02
C PRO A 156 11.22 -7.15 -4.89
N GLU A 157 11.56 -8.32 -5.43
CA GLU A 157 10.69 -9.15 -6.26
C GLU A 157 10.57 -10.57 -5.73
N CYS A 158 9.42 -11.21 -5.97
CA CYS A 158 9.28 -12.65 -5.90
C CYS A 158 9.08 -13.20 -7.32
N ARG A 159 9.38 -14.47 -7.54
CA ARG A 159 9.28 -15.08 -8.88
C ARG A 159 8.92 -16.54 -8.84
N ILE A 160 8.38 -16.99 -9.97
CA ILE A 160 8.20 -18.39 -10.31
C ILE A 160 9.04 -18.75 -11.52
N ASP A 161 9.74 -19.88 -11.43
CA ASP A 161 10.53 -20.49 -12.49
C ASP A 161 9.84 -21.80 -12.89
N VAL A 162 9.44 -21.96 -14.16
CA VAL A 162 8.79 -23.19 -14.65
C VAL A 162 9.71 -23.90 -15.64
N LEU A 163 10.23 -25.06 -15.24
CA LEU A 163 11.07 -25.90 -16.09
C LEU A 163 10.22 -26.99 -16.74
N ALA A 164 10.30 -27.11 -18.06
CA ALA A 164 9.58 -28.12 -18.82
C ALA A 164 10.35 -28.56 -20.07
N ALA A 165 9.91 -29.66 -20.68
CA ALA A 165 10.42 -30.10 -21.99
C ALA A 165 10.00 -29.19 -23.15
N SER A 166 8.88 -28.48 -23.01
CA SER A 166 8.32 -27.62 -24.05
C SER A 166 7.97 -26.24 -23.51
N ARG A 167 8.14 -25.20 -24.33
CA ARG A 167 7.74 -23.83 -23.96
C ARG A 167 6.23 -23.72 -23.75
N ALA A 168 5.43 -24.48 -24.51
CA ALA A 168 3.98 -24.45 -24.39
C ALA A 168 3.52 -24.93 -23.00
N ASP A 169 4.08 -26.04 -22.51
CA ASP A 169 3.75 -26.58 -21.18
C ASP A 169 4.18 -25.64 -20.05
N ALA A 170 5.40 -25.10 -20.14
CA ALA A 170 5.90 -24.15 -19.14
C ALA A 170 5.03 -22.87 -19.10
N THR A 171 4.65 -22.36 -20.27
CA THR A 171 3.81 -21.17 -20.39
C THR A 171 2.41 -21.43 -19.82
N ALA A 172 1.80 -22.57 -20.16
CA ALA A 172 0.47 -22.95 -19.68
C ALA A 172 0.42 -23.13 -18.16
N ALA A 173 1.42 -23.77 -17.57
CA ALA A 173 1.52 -23.91 -16.12
C ALA A 173 1.70 -22.55 -15.42
N ARG A 174 2.57 -21.70 -15.96
CA ARG A 174 2.78 -20.33 -15.47
C ARG A 174 1.51 -19.48 -15.52
N ASP A 175 0.79 -19.52 -16.64
CA ASP A 175 -0.49 -18.81 -16.80
C ASP A 175 -1.56 -19.30 -15.83
N GLU A 176 -1.61 -20.62 -15.60
CA GLU A 176 -2.54 -21.24 -14.66
C GLU A 176 -2.23 -20.88 -13.20
N VAL A 177 -0.94 -20.85 -12.80
CA VAL A 177 -0.54 -20.34 -11.48
C VAL A 177 -0.93 -18.87 -11.34
N THR A 178 -0.62 -18.04 -12.34
CA THR A 178 -0.98 -16.61 -12.31
C THR A 178 -2.50 -16.41 -12.25
N ARG A 179 -3.31 -17.24 -12.91
CA ARG A 179 -4.77 -17.23 -12.77
C ARG A 179 -5.20 -17.50 -11.32
N ARG A 180 -4.71 -18.59 -10.73
CA ARG A 180 -5.03 -19.01 -9.34
C ARG A 180 -4.55 -17.99 -8.31
N MET A 181 -3.40 -17.36 -8.54
CA MET A 181 -2.88 -16.26 -7.72
C MET A 181 -3.89 -15.09 -7.63
N ARG A 182 -4.60 -14.78 -8.72
CA ARG A 182 -5.61 -13.70 -8.76
C ARG A 182 -6.94 -14.12 -8.13
N GLU A 183 -7.27 -15.41 -8.19
CA GLU A 183 -8.46 -15.97 -7.55
C GLU A 183 -8.33 -16.00 -6.02
N HIS A 184 -7.14 -16.32 -5.51
CA HIS A 184 -6.82 -16.41 -4.09
C HIS A 184 -6.16 -15.15 -3.52
N ASP A 185 -6.43 -13.99 -4.12
CA ASP A 185 -5.78 -12.74 -3.76
C ASP A 185 -6.07 -12.29 -2.32
N VAL A 186 -5.06 -12.32 -1.46
CA VAL A 186 -5.14 -12.01 -0.02
C VAL A 186 -5.53 -10.56 0.26
N PHE A 187 -5.34 -9.68 -0.71
CA PHE A 187 -5.69 -8.27 -0.59
C PHE A 187 -7.20 -8.03 -0.68
N ARG A 188 -7.96 -8.98 -1.23
CA ARG A 188 -9.40 -8.82 -1.46
C ARG A 188 -10.14 -8.63 -0.13
N GLY A 189 -10.93 -7.56 -0.05
CA GLY A 189 -11.71 -7.24 1.15
C GLY A 189 -10.88 -6.70 2.32
N LYS A 190 -9.59 -6.41 2.12
CA LYS A 190 -8.72 -5.80 3.13
C LYS A 190 -8.59 -4.29 2.92
N ILE A 191 -8.03 -3.59 3.90
CA ILE A 191 -7.63 -2.19 3.78
C ILE A 191 -6.13 -2.13 3.59
N LEU A 192 -5.69 -1.40 2.58
CA LEU A 192 -4.31 -1.34 2.13
C LEU A 192 -3.86 0.11 2.07
N THR A 193 -2.58 0.35 2.34
CA THR A 193 -1.94 1.65 2.13
C THR A 193 -0.59 1.47 1.45
N PHE A 194 -0.22 2.42 0.60
CA PHE A 194 1.12 2.47 0.04
C PHE A 194 2.06 3.21 1.00
N GLY A 195 3.26 2.66 1.23
CA GLY A 195 4.24 3.27 2.12
C GLY A 195 5.23 2.26 2.67
N SER A 196 6.17 2.74 3.47
CA SER A 196 7.11 1.88 4.20
C SER A 196 6.37 1.12 5.28
N SER A 197 6.35 -0.20 5.15
CA SER A 197 5.80 -1.11 6.15
C SER A 197 6.71 -1.23 7.37
N GLU A 198 6.15 -1.21 8.59
CA GLU A 198 6.84 -1.74 9.78
C GLU A 198 6.87 -3.28 9.79
N HIS A 199 6.00 -3.92 8.99
CA HIS A 199 5.90 -5.37 8.86
C HIS A 199 6.88 -5.89 7.80
N ARG A 200 7.71 -6.85 8.21
CA ARG A 200 8.71 -7.52 7.38
C ARG A 200 8.02 -8.22 6.19
N GLY A 201 8.37 -7.88 4.95
CA GLY A 201 8.01 -8.64 3.74
C GLY A 201 7.18 -7.91 2.67
N ASN A 202 6.38 -6.90 3.03
CA ASN A 202 5.61 -6.11 2.05
C ASN A 202 6.06 -4.64 2.06
N GLU A 203 7.25 -4.35 1.53
CA GLU A 203 7.93 -3.05 1.69
C GLU A 203 7.13 -1.83 1.19
N LEU A 204 6.23 -2.02 0.22
CA LEU A 204 5.47 -0.94 -0.40
C LEU A 204 3.97 -0.93 -0.07
N LEU A 205 3.36 -2.05 0.34
CA LEU A 205 1.91 -2.16 0.59
C LEU A 205 1.65 -2.84 1.91
N SER A 206 1.02 -2.10 2.81
CA SER A 206 0.73 -2.58 4.16
C SER A 206 -0.76 -2.76 4.36
N PHE A 207 -1.13 -3.74 5.19
CA PHE A 207 -2.49 -3.92 5.67
C PHE A 207 -2.79 -2.93 6.79
N MET A 208 -3.98 -2.35 6.77
CA MET A 208 -4.50 -1.55 7.87
C MET A 208 -5.66 -2.29 8.55
N PRO A 209 -5.81 -2.15 9.88
CA PRO A 209 -6.99 -2.64 10.56
C PRO A 209 -8.23 -1.87 10.09
N ARG A 210 -9.35 -2.58 9.97
CA ARG A 210 -10.63 -1.97 9.58
C ARG A 210 -11.17 -1.13 10.75
N PRO A 211 -11.47 0.17 10.56
CA PRO A 211 -12.03 0.98 11.64
C PRO A 211 -13.40 0.48 12.09
N GLU A 212 -13.62 0.47 13.40
CA GLU A 212 -14.94 0.24 14.00
C GLU A 212 -15.54 1.59 14.37
N LEU A 213 -16.41 2.13 13.50
CA LEU A 213 -17.10 3.40 13.73
C LEU A 213 -18.60 3.21 13.48
N ARG A 214 -19.42 3.75 14.37
CA ARG A 214 -20.88 3.75 14.27
C ARG A 214 -21.38 5.06 13.66
N ALA A 215 -22.58 5.03 13.07
CA ALA A 215 -23.16 6.21 12.43
C ALA A 215 -23.37 7.39 13.40
N ASP A 216 -23.70 7.11 14.67
CA ASP A 216 -23.84 8.11 15.74
C ASP A 216 -22.50 8.70 16.21
N GLU A 217 -21.38 8.25 15.66
CA GLU A 217 -20.04 8.82 15.86
C GLU A 217 -19.63 9.78 14.74
N ILE A 218 -20.51 9.96 13.75
CA ILE A 218 -20.31 10.84 12.61
C ILE A 218 -21.24 12.04 12.75
N VAL A 219 -20.67 13.15 13.23
CA VAL A 219 -21.42 14.39 13.42
C VAL A 219 -21.33 15.21 12.13
N LEU A 220 -22.41 15.16 11.34
CA LEU A 220 -22.60 15.92 10.11
C LEU A 220 -23.99 16.57 10.12
N PRO A 221 -24.24 17.58 9.27
CA PRO A 221 -25.58 18.14 9.13
C PRO A 221 -26.63 17.06 8.77
N PRO A 222 -27.90 17.24 9.17
CA PRO A 222 -28.95 16.26 8.92
C PRO A 222 -29.03 15.82 7.45
N GLY A 223 -29.10 14.51 7.20
CA GLY A 223 -29.24 13.92 5.87
C GLY A 223 -27.95 13.85 5.03
N VAL A 224 -26.85 14.49 5.47
CA VAL A 224 -25.56 14.45 4.75
C VAL A 224 -24.99 13.04 4.77
N LEU A 225 -24.94 12.40 5.94
CA LEU A 225 -24.43 11.03 6.06
C LEU A 225 -25.26 10.05 5.19
N ASP A 226 -26.59 10.14 5.25
CA ASP A 226 -27.47 9.28 4.45
C ASP A 226 -27.20 9.43 2.94
N THR A 227 -26.88 10.64 2.49
CA THR A 227 -26.54 10.91 1.09
C THR A 227 -25.22 10.23 0.70
N ILE A 228 -24.22 10.29 1.56
CA ILE A 228 -22.95 9.60 1.37
C ILE A 228 -23.15 8.08 1.36
N GLU A 229 -23.93 7.54 2.31
CA GLU A 229 -24.20 6.10 2.40
C GLU A 229 -24.92 5.57 1.16
N ARG A 230 -25.93 6.29 0.66
CA ARG A 230 -26.62 5.92 -0.59
C ARG A 230 -25.63 5.82 -1.75
N HIS A 231 -24.71 6.79 -1.87
CA HIS A 231 -23.77 6.86 -2.99
C HIS A 231 -22.68 5.77 -2.94
N VAL A 232 -22.18 5.46 -1.74
CA VAL A 232 -21.01 4.56 -1.57
C VAL A 232 -21.43 3.16 -1.15
N ILE A 233 -22.30 3.02 -0.16
CA ILE A 233 -22.66 1.73 0.43
C ILE A 233 -23.79 1.08 -0.35
N GLU A 234 -24.91 1.78 -0.55
CA GLU A 234 -26.10 1.19 -1.18
C GLU A 234 -25.86 0.83 -2.65
N VAL A 235 -25.24 1.71 -3.43
CA VAL A 235 -24.88 1.41 -4.83
C VAL A 235 -23.96 0.19 -4.92
N GLY A 236 -23.02 0.03 -3.98
CA GLY A 236 -22.16 -1.18 -3.92
C GLY A 236 -22.96 -2.44 -3.61
N ALA A 237 -23.91 -2.36 -2.65
CA ALA A 237 -24.81 -3.46 -2.34
C ALA A 237 -25.77 -3.82 -3.50
N MET A 238 -26.03 -2.87 -4.40
CA MET A 238 -26.90 -3.02 -5.57
C MET A 238 -26.13 -3.26 -6.87
N ALA A 239 -24.81 -3.44 -6.82
CA ALA A 239 -23.92 -3.47 -7.98
C ALA A 239 -24.39 -4.42 -9.09
N ASP A 240 -24.75 -5.67 -8.76
CA ASP A 240 -25.19 -6.66 -9.75
C ASP A 240 -26.51 -6.28 -10.42
N ARG A 241 -27.43 -5.68 -9.66
CA ARG A 241 -28.71 -5.19 -10.20
C ARG A 241 -28.50 -4.01 -11.12
N LEU A 242 -27.60 -3.09 -10.77
CA LEU A 242 -27.26 -1.94 -11.59
C LEU A 242 -26.58 -2.36 -12.91
N ARG A 243 -25.60 -3.27 -12.86
CA ARG A 243 -24.98 -3.86 -14.07
C ARG A 243 -26.01 -4.53 -14.97
N ALA A 244 -26.94 -5.29 -14.40
CA ALA A 244 -28.00 -5.95 -15.16
C ALA A 244 -28.93 -4.96 -15.90
N HIS A 245 -28.99 -3.70 -15.45
CA HIS A 245 -29.74 -2.62 -16.10
C HIS A 245 -28.84 -1.66 -16.90
N GLY A 246 -27.60 -2.08 -17.24
CA GLY A 246 -26.66 -1.30 -18.03
C GLY A 246 -26.19 0.00 -17.36
N GLN A 247 -26.27 0.08 -16.03
CA GLN A 247 -25.81 1.25 -15.27
C GLN A 247 -24.33 1.10 -14.90
N HIS A 248 -23.58 2.21 -14.97
CA HIS A 248 -22.19 2.25 -14.57
C HIS A 248 -22.05 2.10 -13.05
N LEU A 249 -20.92 1.53 -12.61
CA LEU A 249 -20.61 1.34 -11.20
C LEU A 249 -19.40 2.13 -10.73
N LYS A 250 -18.65 2.72 -11.65
CA LYS A 250 -17.63 3.69 -11.27
C LYS A 250 -18.31 4.89 -10.64
N ARG A 251 -17.82 5.31 -9.47
CA ARG A 251 -18.28 6.53 -8.79
C ARG A 251 -17.14 7.39 -8.28
N GLY A 252 -17.38 8.68 -8.18
CA GLY A 252 -16.57 9.60 -7.39
C GLY A 252 -17.38 10.30 -6.32
N LEU A 253 -16.81 10.36 -5.12
CA LEU A 253 -17.25 11.15 -3.96
C LEU A 253 -16.15 12.16 -3.62
N LEU A 254 -16.49 13.45 -3.58
CA LEU A 254 -15.62 14.50 -3.07
C LEU A 254 -16.16 15.02 -1.75
N LEU A 255 -15.39 14.89 -0.66
CA LEU A 255 -15.66 15.53 0.61
C LEU A 255 -14.82 16.80 0.72
N HIS A 256 -15.47 17.96 0.83
CA HIS A 256 -14.78 19.25 0.91
C HIS A 256 -15.25 20.08 2.10
N GLY A 257 -14.44 21.04 2.55
CA GLY A 257 -14.79 21.95 3.64
C GLY A 257 -13.60 22.28 4.54
N PRO A 258 -13.77 23.12 5.57
CA PRO A 258 -12.66 23.56 6.41
C PRO A 258 -11.86 22.41 7.06
N PRO A 259 -10.58 22.61 7.40
CA PRO A 259 -9.80 21.60 8.10
C PRO A 259 -10.40 21.30 9.48
N GLY A 260 -10.32 20.04 9.91
CA GLY A 260 -10.80 19.63 11.24
C GLY A 260 -12.33 19.45 11.37
N THR A 261 -13.10 19.49 10.28
CA THR A 261 -14.57 19.30 10.32
C THR A 261 -15.03 17.84 10.27
N GLY A 262 -14.13 16.87 10.05
CA GLY A 262 -14.46 15.43 10.10
C GLY A 262 -14.47 14.68 8.76
N LYS A 263 -13.88 15.23 7.70
CA LYS A 263 -13.74 14.56 6.40
C LYS A 263 -13.06 13.19 6.50
N THR A 264 -11.83 13.14 7.03
CA THR A 264 -11.08 11.88 7.29
C THR A 264 -11.84 10.93 8.22
N HIS A 265 -12.55 11.44 9.22
CA HIS A 265 -13.36 10.61 10.12
C HIS A 265 -14.54 9.96 9.38
N THR A 266 -15.17 10.68 8.47
CA THR A 266 -16.22 10.17 7.58
C THR A 266 -15.67 9.12 6.60
N VAL A 267 -14.47 9.34 6.05
CA VAL A 267 -13.77 8.32 5.24
C VAL A 267 -13.55 7.04 6.03
N ARG A 268 -13.01 7.14 7.26
CA ARG A 268 -12.82 5.98 8.15
C ARG A 268 -14.12 5.24 8.45
N TYR A 269 -15.23 5.96 8.56
CA TYR A 269 -16.56 5.35 8.70
C TYR A 269 -16.94 4.53 7.47
N LEU A 270 -16.80 5.08 6.27
CA LEU A 270 -17.07 4.34 5.02
C LEU A 270 -16.19 3.10 4.89
N MET A 271 -14.92 3.21 5.28
CA MET A 271 -13.99 2.09 5.33
C MET A 271 -14.50 1.00 6.30
N GLY A 272 -14.98 1.37 7.48
CA GLY A 272 -15.54 0.42 8.44
C GLY A 272 -16.82 -0.26 7.94
N ARG A 273 -17.65 0.47 7.19
CA ARG A 273 -18.99 0.03 6.76
C ARG A 273 -19.02 -0.76 5.46
N THR A 274 -17.87 -0.98 4.82
CA THR A 274 -17.75 -1.69 3.53
C THR A 274 -16.85 -2.94 3.63
N PRO A 275 -17.16 -3.92 4.50
CA PRO A 275 -16.31 -5.09 4.72
C PRO A 275 -16.14 -6.00 3.49
N GLY A 276 -17.11 -5.98 2.57
CA GLY A 276 -17.03 -6.72 1.31
C GLY A 276 -16.16 -6.05 0.24
N SER A 277 -15.68 -4.83 0.49
CA SER A 277 -14.86 -4.06 -0.45
C SER A 277 -13.41 -4.00 0.00
N THR A 278 -12.52 -4.07 -0.99
CA THR A 278 -11.10 -3.73 -0.82
C THR A 278 -10.98 -2.23 -0.72
N VAL A 279 -10.25 -1.71 0.25
CA VAL A 279 -9.99 -0.27 0.38
C VAL A 279 -8.50 0.00 0.17
N ILE A 280 -8.16 0.96 -0.68
CA ILE A 280 -6.78 1.40 -0.88
C ILE A 280 -6.71 2.87 -0.48
N VAL A 281 -5.94 3.18 0.55
CA VAL A 281 -5.75 4.53 1.09
C VAL A 281 -4.45 5.11 0.56
N ILE A 282 -4.52 6.33 0.04
CA ILE A 282 -3.41 7.09 -0.50
C ILE A 282 -3.39 8.47 0.18
N THR A 283 -2.28 8.79 0.85
CA THR A 283 -2.07 10.06 1.54
C THR A 283 -0.59 10.47 1.47
N GLY A 284 -0.32 11.78 1.49
CA GLY A 284 1.04 12.33 1.56
C GLY A 284 1.99 11.75 0.49
N PRO A 285 3.17 11.21 0.86
CA PRO A 285 4.14 10.64 -0.10
C PRO A 285 3.60 9.48 -0.95
N ALA A 286 2.51 8.82 -0.53
CA ALA A 286 1.91 7.72 -1.28
C ALA A 286 1.21 8.20 -2.57
N MET A 287 0.95 9.50 -2.72
CA MET A 287 0.30 10.10 -3.88
C MET A 287 0.99 9.81 -5.22
N GLN A 288 2.29 9.48 -5.21
CA GLN A 288 2.99 9.05 -6.41
C GLN A 288 2.50 7.70 -6.97
N TRP A 289 1.76 6.91 -6.17
CA TRP A 289 1.30 5.56 -6.52
C TRP A 289 -0.16 5.49 -6.96
N ILE A 290 -0.81 6.63 -7.25
CA ILE A 290 -2.24 6.67 -7.59
C ILE A 290 -2.60 5.77 -8.79
N SER A 291 -1.77 5.76 -9.83
CA SER A 291 -1.99 4.91 -11.01
C SER A 291 -1.95 3.42 -10.66
N GLN A 292 -1.01 3.02 -9.81
CA GLN A 292 -0.85 1.65 -9.32
C GLN A 292 -2.01 1.27 -8.40
N ALA A 293 -2.44 2.19 -7.53
CA ALA A 293 -3.61 2.02 -6.65
C ALA A 293 -4.89 1.79 -7.46
N ALA A 294 -5.14 2.59 -8.51
CA ALA A 294 -6.30 2.42 -9.37
C ALA A 294 -6.27 1.09 -10.16
N ALA A 295 -5.10 0.68 -10.66
CA ALA A 295 -4.94 -0.61 -11.32
C ALA A 295 -5.18 -1.78 -10.35
N LEU A 296 -4.70 -1.67 -9.11
CA LEU A 296 -4.90 -2.65 -8.05
C LEU A 296 -6.38 -2.72 -7.63
N ALA A 297 -7.06 -1.57 -7.46
CA ALA A 297 -8.48 -1.51 -7.17
C ALA A 297 -9.32 -2.18 -8.26
N ARG A 298 -8.97 -1.98 -9.53
CA ARG A 298 -9.63 -2.65 -10.66
C ARG A 298 -9.44 -4.17 -10.61
N ARG A 299 -8.30 -4.69 -10.14
CA ARG A 299 -8.09 -6.14 -9.92
C ARG A 299 -8.93 -6.66 -8.75
N LEU A 300 -9.03 -5.87 -7.68
CA LEU A 300 -9.56 -6.27 -6.38
C LEU A 300 -11.04 -5.91 -6.16
N GLN A 301 -11.79 -5.67 -7.24
CA GLN A 301 -13.21 -5.28 -7.19
C GLN A 301 -14.04 -6.26 -6.33
N PRO A 302 -15.05 -5.77 -5.59
CA PRO A 302 -15.42 -4.36 -5.43
C PRO A 302 -14.39 -3.58 -4.60
N ALA A 303 -14.08 -2.35 -5.01
CA ALA A 303 -12.99 -1.59 -4.39
C ALA A 303 -13.30 -0.10 -4.16
N ILE A 304 -12.64 0.48 -3.15
CA ILE A 304 -12.69 1.90 -2.82
C ILE A 304 -11.26 2.44 -2.83
N VAL A 305 -11.00 3.49 -3.61
CA VAL A 305 -9.73 4.21 -3.61
C VAL A 305 -9.94 5.52 -2.84
N VAL A 306 -9.34 5.61 -1.68
CA VAL A 306 -9.38 6.79 -0.80
C VAL A 306 -8.14 7.63 -1.07
N ILE A 307 -8.34 8.91 -1.34
CA ILE A 307 -7.26 9.85 -1.62
C ILE A 307 -7.48 11.09 -0.76
N GLU A 308 -6.67 11.20 0.29
CA GLU A 308 -6.84 12.26 1.29
C GLU A 308 -6.02 13.51 0.97
N ASP A 309 -6.57 14.68 1.27
CA ASP A 309 -5.92 15.98 1.13
C ASP A 309 -5.39 16.21 -0.30
N VAL A 310 -6.26 16.02 -1.30
CA VAL A 310 -5.92 16.26 -2.72
C VAL A 310 -5.60 17.73 -3.03
N ASP A 311 -5.84 18.65 -2.10
CA ASP A 311 -5.32 20.02 -2.14
C ASP A 311 -3.80 20.09 -1.98
N LEU A 312 -3.16 19.17 -1.25
CA LEU A 312 -1.69 19.13 -1.12
C LEU A 312 -1.01 18.92 -2.46
N ILE A 313 -1.61 18.09 -3.32
CA ILE A 313 -1.13 17.94 -4.68
C ILE A 313 -1.54 19.12 -5.55
N ALA A 314 -2.63 19.85 -5.28
CA ALA A 314 -3.04 20.99 -6.11
C ALA A 314 -2.16 22.25 -5.91
N MET A 315 -1.62 22.46 -4.72
CA MET A 315 -0.92 23.71 -4.34
C MET A 315 0.54 23.82 -4.80
N ASP A 316 1.18 22.70 -5.16
CA ASP A 316 2.66 22.67 -5.25
C ASP A 316 3.24 23.47 -6.44
N ARG A 317 2.46 23.87 -7.45
CA ARG A 317 2.99 24.48 -8.70
C ARG A 317 2.04 25.41 -9.47
N GLU A 318 1.34 26.32 -8.80
CA GLU A 318 0.51 27.34 -9.50
C GLU A 318 1.28 28.17 -10.56
N TYR A 319 2.63 28.12 -10.58
CA TYR A 319 3.49 28.91 -11.47
C TYR A 319 4.17 28.17 -12.64
N THR A 320 3.89 26.88 -12.90
CA THR A 320 4.55 26.17 -14.03
C THR A 320 3.62 25.97 -15.23
N PRO A 321 4.00 26.39 -16.46
CA PRO A 321 3.25 26.07 -17.68
C PRO A 321 3.28 24.55 -17.92
N GLY A 322 2.20 23.86 -17.57
CA GLY A 322 2.11 22.39 -17.60
C GLY A 322 1.13 21.77 -16.60
N GLY A 323 0.63 22.56 -15.64
CA GLY A 323 -0.31 22.12 -14.60
C GLY A 323 0.30 21.12 -13.61
N ASN A 324 -0.51 20.51 -12.75
CA ASN A 324 -0.01 19.68 -11.67
C ASN A 324 0.08 18.19 -12.05
N PRO A 325 1.29 17.59 -12.17
CA PRO A 325 1.45 16.22 -12.67
C PRO A 325 0.74 15.15 -11.83
N LEU A 326 0.66 15.32 -10.50
CA LEU A 326 0.00 14.38 -9.61
C LEU A 326 -1.52 14.48 -9.71
N LEU A 327 -2.05 15.69 -9.83
CA LEU A 327 -3.47 15.89 -10.11
C LEU A 327 -3.85 15.28 -11.47
N PHE A 328 -3.04 15.47 -12.52
CA PHE A 328 -3.29 14.81 -13.80
C PHE A 328 -3.23 13.29 -13.69
N SER A 329 -2.25 12.75 -12.96
CA SER A 329 -2.15 11.31 -12.72
C SER A 329 -3.38 10.74 -12.01
N LEU A 330 -3.93 11.48 -11.04
CA LEU A 330 -5.20 11.14 -10.40
C LEU A 330 -6.35 11.11 -11.41
N LEU A 331 -6.51 12.19 -12.15
CA LEU A 331 -7.60 12.35 -13.10
C LEU A 331 -7.53 11.29 -14.22
N ASP A 332 -6.33 10.99 -14.72
CA ASP A 332 -6.11 9.96 -15.73
C ASP A 332 -6.29 8.54 -15.15
N ALA A 333 -5.93 8.31 -13.89
CA ALA A 333 -6.20 7.05 -13.20
C ALA A 333 -7.72 6.81 -13.03
N MET A 334 -8.48 7.85 -12.68
CA MET A 334 -9.95 7.78 -12.60
C MET A 334 -10.61 7.54 -13.97
N ASP A 335 -10.07 8.12 -15.04
CA ASP A 335 -10.54 7.89 -16.40
C ASP A 335 -10.17 6.48 -16.90
N GLY A 336 -8.99 5.98 -16.53
CA GLY A 336 -8.50 4.65 -16.90
C GLY A 336 -9.20 3.48 -16.21
N VAL A 337 -10.02 3.76 -15.19
CA VAL A 337 -10.96 2.79 -14.63
C VAL A 337 -12.24 2.80 -15.48
N GLY A 338 -12.53 1.65 -16.11
CA GLY A 338 -13.72 1.49 -16.96
C GLY A 338 -15.02 1.74 -16.18
N ALA A 339 -16.03 2.28 -16.86
CA ALA A 339 -17.29 2.68 -16.22
C ALA A 339 -18.03 1.52 -15.52
N ASP A 340 -17.88 0.29 -16.03
CA ASP A 340 -18.51 -0.92 -15.47
C ASP A 340 -17.74 -1.51 -14.28
N CYS A 341 -16.55 -0.99 -13.97
CA CYS A 341 -15.78 -1.41 -12.82
C CYS A 341 -16.45 -0.89 -11.54
N ASP A 342 -16.63 -1.78 -10.56
CA ASP A 342 -17.12 -1.42 -9.23
C ASP A 342 -16.00 -0.87 -8.38
N VAL A 343 -15.67 0.38 -8.70
CA VAL A 343 -14.62 1.16 -8.04
C VAL A 343 -15.20 2.51 -7.67
N THR A 344 -15.12 2.84 -6.39
CA THR A 344 -15.49 4.17 -5.87
C THR A 344 -14.23 4.94 -5.50
N PHE A 345 -14.06 6.13 -6.07
CA PHE A 345 -13.03 7.08 -5.63
C PHE A 345 -13.60 7.99 -4.55
N VAL A 346 -12.95 8.06 -3.39
CA VAL A 346 -13.31 8.97 -2.29
C VAL A 346 -12.17 9.96 -2.10
N LEU A 347 -12.43 11.22 -2.39
CA LEU A 347 -11.45 12.31 -2.35
C LEU A 347 -11.77 13.23 -1.17
N THR A 348 -10.76 13.71 -0.44
CA THR A 348 -10.94 14.76 0.57
C THR A 348 -10.14 16.01 0.22
N THR A 349 -10.70 17.19 0.49
CA THR A 349 -9.99 18.47 0.27
C THR A 349 -10.39 19.53 1.28
N ASN A 350 -9.46 20.43 1.60
CA ASN A 350 -9.78 21.67 2.34
C ASN A 350 -10.04 22.87 1.40
N ARG A 351 -9.74 22.73 0.11
CA ARG A 351 -9.79 23.81 -0.90
C ARG A 351 -10.56 23.37 -2.15
N ALA A 352 -11.88 23.45 -2.10
CA ALA A 352 -12.75 23.04 -3.21
C ALA A 352 -12.52 23.85 -4.50
N ASP A 353 -12.24 25.15 -4.33
CA ASP A 353 -11.93 26.11 -5.40
C ASP A 353 -10.74 25.67 -6.26
N ALA A 354 -9.70 25.11 -5.64
CA ALA A 354 -8.50 24.65 -6.33
C ALA A 354 -8.78 23.44 -7.24
N LEU A 355 -9.70 22.55 -6.83
CA LEU A 355 -10.04 21.34 -7.59
C LEU A 355 -11.14 21.56 -8.63
N GLU A 356 -12.05 22.50 -8.39
CA GLU A 356 -13.19 22.79 -9.27
C GLU A 356 -12.72 23.05 -10.70
N ARG A 357 -11.66 23.85 -10.86
CA ARG A 357 -11.06 24.11 -12.18
C ARG A 357 -10.58 22.83 -12.86
N ALA A 358 -9.98 21.88 -12.16
CA ALA A 358 -9.45 20.66 -12.77
C ALA A 358 -10.54 19.61 -13.07
N LEU A 359 -11.59 19.55 -12.24
CA LEU A 359 -12.69 18.60 -12.38
C LEU A 359 -13.75 19.05 -13.39
N SER A 360 -14.03 20.35 -13.49
CA SER A 360 -15.06 20.91 -14.39
C SER A 360 -14.82 20.61 -15.87
N TYR A 361 -13.57 20.47 -16.32
CA TYR A 361 -13.25 20.16 -17.72
C TYR A 361 -13.42 18.69 -18.13
N ARG A 362 -13.76 17.80 -17.21
CA ARG A 362 -13.89 16.35 -17.48
C ARG A 362 -15.04 15.76 -16.62
N PRO A 363 -16.32 15.95 -17.05
CA PRO A 363 -17.50 15.47 -16.33
C PRO A 363 -17.53 13.94 -16.22
N GLY A 364 -18.14 13.40 -15.15
CA GLY A 364 -18.27 11.95 -14.89
C GLY A 364 -17.18 11.31 -14.00
N ARG A 365 -16.40 12.15 -13.30
CA ARG A 365 -15.36 11.71 -12.34
C ARG A 365 -15.79 11.84 -10.89
N VAL A 366 -16.49 12.92 -10.58
CA VAL A 366 -17.10 13.19 -9.29
C VAL A 366 -18.59 13.32 -9.56
N ASP A 367 -19.35 12.36 -9.05
CA ASP A 367 -20.81 12.33 -9.21
C ASP A 367 -21.50 12.99 -8.02
N LEU A 368 -20.83 12.99 -6.87
CA LEU A 368 -21.31 13.58 -5.64
C LEU A 368 -20.18 14.39 -4.97
N ALA A 369 -20.40 15.69 -4.82
CA ALA A 369 -19.59 16.56 -3.97
C ALA A 369 -20.39 16.94 -2.72
N VAL A 370 -19.81 16.73 -1.54
CA VAL A 370 -20.44 16.97 -0.26
C VAL A 370 -19.58 17.93 0.56
N GLU A 371 -20.19 19.03 0.97
CA GLU A 371 -19.59 19.94 1.93
C GLU A 371 -19.70 19.35 3.34
N VAL A 372 -18.59 19.36 4.07
CA VAL A 372 -18.48 19.03 5.49
C VAL A 372 -18.18 20.35 6.23
N PRO A 373 -19.23 21.13 6.59
CA PRO A 373 -19.08 22.47 7.13
C PRO A 373 -18.62 22.44 8.58
N LYS A 374 -18.38 23.63 9.16
CA LYS A 374 -18.24 23.77 10.61
C LYS A 374 -19.54 23.34 11.32
N PRO A 375 -19.46 22.70 12.49
CA PRO A 375 -20.64 22.23 13.21
C PRO A 375 -21.53 23.40 13.68
N ASP A 376 -22.84 23.24 13.49
CA ASP A 376 -23.86 24.10 14.08
C ASP A 376 -24.00 23.86 15.59
N ALA A 377 -24.95 24.52 16.26
CA ALA A 377 -25.10 24.39 17.71
C ALA A 377 -25.38 22.94 18.16
N GLU A 378 -26.24 22.22 17.43
CA GLU A 378 -26.57 20.82 17.70
C GLU A 378 -25.35 19.92 17.47
N GLY A 379 -24.62 20.14 16.38
CA GLY A 379 -23.38 19.44 16.07
C GLY A 379 -22.28 19.67 17.11
N ARG A 380 -22.12 20.91 17.60
CA ARG A 380 -21.16 21.22 18.69
C ARG A 380 -21.51 20.48 19.97
N GLU A 381 -22.80 20.44 20.34
CA GLU A 381 -23.25 19.67 21.50
C GLU A 381 -23.01 18.16 21.29
N ALA A 382 -23.32 17.64 20.10
CA ALA A 382 -23.07 16.25 19.75
C ALA A 382 -21.58 15.89 19.82
N LEU A 383 -20.68 16.78 19.37
CA LEU A 383 -19.22 16.60 19.47
C LEU A 383 -18.74 16.58 20.92
N ILE A 384 -19.27 17.45 21.79
CA ILE A 384 -18.96 17.43 23.22
C ILE A 384 -19.37 16.08 23.84
N ARG A 385 -20.59 15.61 23.52
CA ARG A 385 -21.09 14.31 24.00
C ARG A 385 -20.30 13.13 23.44
N LEU A 386 -19.91 13.20 22.17
CA LEU A 386 -19.11 12.17 21.50
C LEU A 386 -17.74 12.03 22.15
N TYR A 387 -16.99 13.13 22.29
CA TYR A 387 -15.66 13.10 22.90
C TYR A 387 -15.69 12.94 24.42
N GLY A 388 -16.82 13.21 25.06
CA GLY A 388 -17.06 12.93 26.47
C GLY A 388 -17.61 11.52 26.74
N ARG A 389 -17.71 10.63 25.75
CA ARG A 389 -18.16 9.24 25.96
C ARG A 389 -17.31 8.55 27.02
N GLY A 390 -17.97 7.87 27.96
CA GLY A 390 -17.32 7.23 29.11
C GLY A 390 -17.15 8.16 30.33
N LEU A 391 -17.45 9.46 30.19
CA LEU A 391 -17.44 10.44 31.28
C LEU A 391 -18.88 10.88 31.61
N ARG A 392 -19.14 11.20 32.88
CA ARG A 392 -20.38 11.90 33.24
C ARG A 392 -20.20 13.39 32.97
N LEU A 393 -20.77 13.86 31.86
CA LEU A 393 -20.81 15.28 31.50
C LEU A 393 -21.85 16.02 32.36
N PRO A 394 -21.68 17.34 32.57
CA PRO A 394 -22.74 18.14 33.16
C PRO A 394 -23.99 18.14 32.26
N PRO A 395 -25.20 18.24 32.84
CA PRO A 395 -26.45 18.15 32.10
C PRO A 395 -26.69 19.35 31.17
N ASP A 396 -26.15 20.51 31.53
CA ASP A 396 -26.26 21.75 30.75
C ASP A 396 -24.93 22.03 30.05
N LEU A 397 -24.98 22.10 28.72
CA LEU A 397 -23.86 22.42 27.84
C LEU A 397 -24.11 23.72 27.07
N ALA A 398 -25.23 24.42 27.30
CA ALA A 398 -25.69 25.54 26.50
C ALA A 398 -24.66 26.68 26.45
N GLU A 399 -24.03 27.01 27.59
CA GLU A 399 -23.00 28.05 27.66
C GLU A 399 -21.78 27.70 26.80
N VAL A 400 -21.27 26.47 26.92
CA VAL A 400 -20.11 26.01 26.15
C VAL A 400 -20.43 26.00 24.65
N VAL A 401 -21.62 25.52 24.27
CA VAL A 401 -22.08 25.48 22.87
C VAL A 401 -22.22 26.90 22.27
N ALA A 402 -22.71 27.86 23.05
CA ALA A 402 -22.85 29.25 22.62
C ALA A 402 -21.48 29.92 22.42
N ARG A 403 -20.52 29.67 23.34
CA ARG A 403 -19.19 30.28 23.33
C ARG A 403 -18.20 29.66 22.34
N THR A 404 -18.59 28.58 21.66
CA THR A 404 -17.74 27.82 20.73
C THR A 404 -18.23 27.90 19.28
N GLU A 405 -18.99 28.95 18.94
CA GLU A 405 -19.37 29.24 17.56
C GLU A 405 -18.14 29.33 16.65
N GLY A 406 -18.23 28.76 15.45
CA GLY A 406 -17.14 28.75 14.47
C GLY A 406 -15.98 27.79 14.76
N MET A 407 -16.03 27.03 15.86
CA MET A 407 -15.02 26.02 16.20
C MET A 407 -15.27 24.69 15.46
N THR A 408 -14.21 23.94 15.14
CA THR A 408 -14.30 22.65 14.44
C THR A 408 -14.26 21.46 15.40
N ALA A 409 -14.43 20.22 14.89
CA ALA A 409 -14.40 19.02 15.72
C ALA A 409 -13.08 18.84 16.48
N SER A 410 -11.95 19.24 15.87
CA SER A 410 -10.62 19.22 16.51
C SER A 410 -10.57 20.04 17.81
N PHE A 411 -11.26 21.20 17.83
CA PHE A 411 -11.36 22.04 19.03
C PHE A 411 -12.07 21.31 20.17
N PHE A 412 -13.21 20.67 19.91
CA PHE A 412 -13.96 19.95 20.95
C PHE A 412 -13.20 18.75 21.50
N LYS A 413 -12.46 18.04 20.65
CA LYS A 413 -11.60 16.94 21.09
C LYS A 413 -10.55 17.42 22.10
N GLU A 414 -9.91 18.56 21.82
CA GLU A 414 -8.92 19.15 22.72
C GLU A 414 -9.58 19.75 23.98
N LEU A 415 -10.75 20.40 23.85
CA LEU A 415 -11.51 20.93 24.98
C LEU A 415 -11.82 19.83 26.00
N LEU A 416 -12.30 18.67 25.56
CA LEU A 416 -12.59 17.55 26.46
C LEU A 416 -11.32 17.02 27.13
N ARG A 417 -10.22 16.91 26.38
CA ARG A 417 -8.92 16.51 26.95
C ARG A 417 -8.46 17.48 28.04
N ARG A 418 -8.48 18.79 27.79
CA ARG A 418 -8.09 19.81 28.78
C ARG A 418 -9.01 19.81 29.98
N THR A 419 -10.32 19.62 29.76
CA THR A 419 -11.32 19.50 30.83
C THR A 419 -11.01 18.33 31.77
N VAL A 420 -10.65 17.16 31.23
CA VAL A 420 -10.24 15.99 32.04
C VAL A 420 -8.94 16.28 32.80
N LEU A 421 -7.96 16.95 32.18
CA LEU A 421 -6.72 17.33 32.85
C LEU A 421 -6.96 18.30 34.00
N THR A 422 -7.86 19.27 33.85
CA THR A 422 -8.28 20.18 34.91
C THR A 422 -8.90 19.40 36.08
N ALA A 423 -9.81 18.47 35.79
CA ALA A 423 -10.43 17.63 36.81
C ALA A 423 -9.40 16.73 37.55
N LEU A 424 -8.42 16.15 36.83
CA LEU A 424 -7.35 15.34 37.41
C LEU A 424 -6.35 16.14 38.27
N ARG A 425 -6.18 17.44 38.00
CA ARG A 425 -5.35 18.31 38.84
C ARG A 425 -6.01 18.61 40.18
N GLU A 426 -7.34 18.63 40.21
CA GLU A 426 -8.12 18.85 41.43
C GLU A 426 -8.34 17.56 42.23
N ARG A 427 -8.36 16.40 41.57
CA ARG A 427 -8.71 15.09 42.16
C ARG A 427 -7.93 13.93 41.54
N GLU A 428 -7.71 12.86 42.31
CA GLU A 428 -6.96 11.68 41.86
C GLU A 428 -7.74 10.79 40.85
N SER A 429 -9.07 10.91 40.77
CA SER A 429 -9.93 10.19 39.81
C SER A 429 -11.03 11.10 39.22
N VAL A 430 -11.42 10.85 37.97
CA VAL A 430 -12.46 11.60 37.23
C VAL A 430 -13.58 10.67 36.80
N ASP A 431 -14.59 10.51 37.66
CA ASP A 431 -15.84 9.82 37.33
C ASP A 431 -16.91 10.79 36.79
N ALA A 432 -16.75 12.09 37.05
CA ALA A 432 -17.69 13.13 36.64
C ALA A 432 -16.99 14.46 36.39
N LEU A 433 -17.34 15.07 35.26
CA LEU A 433 -16.92 16.42 34.89
C LEU A 433 -17.95 17.43 35.37
N THR A 434 -17.48 18.54 35.92
CA THR A 434 -18.34 19.65 36.33
C THR A 434 -18.39 20.72 35.23
N GLY A 435 -19.43 21.56 35.25
CA GLY A 435 -19.48 22.75 34.38
C GLY A 435 -18.30 23.70 34.62
N ALA A 436 -17.78 23.76 35.85
CA ALA A 436 -16.59 24.55 36.18
C ALA A 436 -15.34 24.04 35.43
N HIS A 437 -15.12 22.71 35.38
CA HIS A 437 -13.99 22.13 34.64
C HIS A 437 -14.03 22.48 33.16
N LEU A 438 -15.20 22.38 32.53
CA LEU A 438 -15.40 22.74 31.12
C LEU A 438 -15.16 24.24 30.89
N THR A 439 -15.71 25.08 31.77
CA THR A 439 -15.58 26.53 31.68
C THR A 439 -14.14 26.97 31.82
N THR A 440 -13.40 26.44 32.81
CA THR A 440 -11.98 26.74 32.99
C THR A 440 -11.15 26.33 31.78
N ALA A 441 -11.36 25.12 31.25
CA ALA A 441 -10.64 24.67 30.05
C ALA A 441 -10.97 25.54 28.83
N LEU A 442 -12.24 25.93 28.68
CA LEU A 442 -12.69 26.80 27.60
C LEU A 442 -12.09 28.22 27.71
N ASP A 443 -12.08 28.81 28.90
CA ASP A 443 -11.51 30.12 29.17
C ASP A 443 -10.02 30.16 28.82
N GLU A 444 -9.28 29.10 29.20
CA GLU A 444 -7.87 28.95 28.83
C GLU A 444 -7.70 28.88 27.30
N MET A 445 -8.49 28.06 26.61
CA MET A 445 -8.41 27.89 25.14
C MET A 445 -8.82 29.13 24.36
N LEU A 446 -9.72 29.96 24.90
CA LEU A 446 -10.17 31.20 24.27
C LEU A 446 -9.31 32.42 24.62
N GLY A 447 -8.40 32.30 25.59
CA GLY A 447 -7.50 33.36 26.02
C GLY A 447 -6.56 33.85 24.91
N GLU A 448 -6.14 35.12 25.00
CA GLU A 448 -5.30 35.77 23.97
C GLU A 448 -3.97 35.04 23.71
N ARG A 449 -3.38 34.42 24.74
CA ARG A 449 -2.12 33.66 24.62
C ARG A 449 -2.25 32.38 23.81
N GLU A 450 -3.48 31.88 23.62
CA GLU A 450 -3.77 30.68 22.84
C GLU A 450 -4.30 31.04 21.44
N ALA A 451 -4.19 32.29 20.97
CA ALA A 451 -4.75 32.70 19.67
C ALA A 451 -4.21 31.85 18.50
N LEU A 452 -2.89 31.58 18.48
CA LEU A 452 -2.28 30.70 17.48
C LEU A 452 -2.77 29.26 17.63
N THR A 453 -2.78 28.72 18.85
CA THR A 453 -3.28 27.37 19.15
C THR A 453 -4.74 27.20 18.75
N ARG A 454 -5.59 28.19 19.02
CA ARG A 454 -7.00 28.23 18.64
C ARG A 454 -7.17 28.22 17.13
N SER A 455 -6.34 28.97 16.40
CA SER A 455 -6.32 28.92 14.93
C SER A 455 -5.98 27.52 14.41
N LEU A 456 -4.91 26.91 14.96
CA LEU A 456 -4.49 25.55 14.61
C LEU A 456 -5.55 24.48 14.95
N LEU A 457 -6.37 24.72 15.98
CA LEU A 457 -7.48 23.85 16.37
C LEU A 457 -8.78 24.15 15.62
N GLY A 458 -8.76 25.03 14.62
CA GLY A 458 -9.88 25.33 13.72
C GLY A 458 -10.80 26.47 14.16
N GLY A 459 -10.37 27.31 15.11
CA GLY A 459 -11.12 28.46 15.59
C GLY A 459 -10.93 29.77 14.81
N GLY A 460 -10.16 29.76 13.72
CA GLY A 460 -9.97 30.93 12.84
C GLY A 460 -11.04 31.06 11.75
N GLU A 461 -11.21 32.28 11.22
CA GLU A 461 -11.93 32.51 9.97
C GLU A 461 -11.08 32.02 8.79
N TYR A 462 -11.60 31.02 8.08
CA TYR A 462 -10.99 30.52 6.84
C TYR A 462 -11.43 31.48 5.73
N GLY A 463 -10.69 32.58 5.54
CA GLY A 463 -11.07 33.62 4.57
C GLY A 463 -10.16 34.86 4.56
N ASP A 464 -9.36 35.09 5.59
CA ASP A 464 -8.40 36.20 5.63
C ASP A 464 -7.03 35.68 6.06
N ALA A 465 -6.48 34.76 5.27
CA ALA A 465 -5.03 34.67 5.18
C ALA A 465 -4.60 35.92 4.41
N GLY A 466 -4.25 36.99 5.14
CA GLY A 466 -3.36 38.01 4.60
C GLY A 466 -2.10 37.36 4.00
N PRO A 467 -1.27 38.12 3.26
CA PRO A 467 -0.10 37.58 2.60
C PRO A 467 0.69 36.71 3.58
N ASP A 468 1.17 35.58 3.07
CA ASP A 468 1.96 34.61 3.81
C ASP A 468 2.97 35.35 4.71
N PRO A 469 3.10 35.06 6.02
CA PRO A 469 4.16 35.67 6.83
C PRO A 469 5.58 35.40 6.28
N PHE A 470 5.72 34.54 5.25
CA PHE A 470 6.93 34.37 4.45
C PHE A 470 7.05 35.27 3.20
N ASP A 471 6.00 36.00 2.79
CA ASP A 471 6.03 36.94 1.66
C ASP A 471 6.86 38.20 1.99
N ASP A 472 6.90 38.61 3.27
CA ASP A 472 7.68 39.77 3.75
C ASP A 472 9.21 39.52 3.80
N PHE A 473 9.65 38.27 3.54
CA PHE A 473 11.08 37.94 3.44
C PHE A 473 11.62 38.02 2.00
N ALA A 474 10.77 38.27 1.00
CA ALA A 474 11.17 38.38 -0.40
C ALA A 474 11.82 39.74 -0.78
N GLU A 475 11.72 40.76 0.09
CA GLU A 475 12.30 42.10 -0.14
C GLU A 475 13.55 42.42 0.71
N ALA A 476 14.22 41.41 1.27
CA ALA A 476 15.56 41.64 1.81
C ALA A 476 16.55 41.84 0.65
N PRO A 477 17.34 42.94 0.61
CA PRO A 477 18.35 43.13 -0.42
C PRO A 477 19.37 41.98 -0.36
N PRO A 478 19.91 41.53 -1.51
CA PRO A 478 20.83 40.41 -1.55
C PRO A 478 22.02 40.67 -0.61
N PHE A 479 22.27 39.70 0.27
CA PHE A 479 23.43 39.66 1.15
C PHE A 479 24.71 40.00 0.34
N ALA A 480 25.38 41.08 0.70
CA ALA A 480 26.71 41.37 0.19
C ALA A 480 27.67 40.24 0.63
N PRO A 481 28.51 39.70 -0.26
CA PRO A 481 29.44 38.64 0.11
C PRO A 481 30.44 39.21 1.14
N GLY A 482 30.45 38.61 2.33
CA GLY A 482 31.52 38.81 3.32
C GLY A 482 32.84 38.22 2.84
N PRO A 483 33.98 38.62 3.44
CA PRO A 483 35.31 38.25 2.96
C PRO A 483 35.57 36.74 3.09
N ASP A 484 36.18 36.17 2.05
CA ASP A 484 36.60 34.78 1.93
C ASP A 484 37.31 34.25 3.20
N LEU A 485 36.69 33.27 3.84
CA LEU A 485 37.31 32.45 4.87
C LEU A 485 37.75 31.12 4.24
N ASP A 486 39.05 31.07 3.90
CA ASP A 486 39.76 29.91 3.39
C ASP A 486 39.76 28.77 4.43
N LEU A 487 38.95 27.72 4.18
CA LEU A 487 38.81 26.54 5.02
C LEU A 487 39.72 25.38 4.57
N ARG A 488 40.96 25.67 4.20
CA ARG A 488 42.02 24.66 3.95
C ARG A 488 43.19 24.73 4.92
N ALA A 489 42.94 24.55 6.22
CA ALA A 489 44.02 24.25 7.17
C ALA A 489 43.52 23.72 8.52
N ARG A 490 42.94 22.50 8.59
CA ARG A 490 42.87 21.70 9.84
C ARG A 490 42.70 20.20 9.53
N TYR A 491 43.76 19.54 9.09
CA TYR A 491 44.03 18.11 9.33
C TYR A 491 45.52 17.86 9.02
N GLU A 492 46.38 18.21 9.98
CA GLU A 492 47.65 17.55 10.27
C GLU A 492 47.66 17.19 11.76
#